data_AF-A0AAN6JWG5-F1
#
_entry.id   AF-A0AAN6JWG5-F1
#
_cell.length_a   1.000
_cell.length_b   1.000
_cell.length_c   1.000
_cell.angle_alpha   90.00
_cell.angle_beta   90.00
_cell.angle_gamma   90.00
#
_symmetry.space_group_name_H-M   'P 1'
#
loop_
_entity.id
_entity.type
_entity.pdbx_description
1 polymer ?
#
loop_
_entity_poly.entity_id
_entity_poly.type
_entity_poly.pdbx_seq_one_letter_code
_entity_poly.pdbx_strand_id
1 'polypeptide(L)'
;MFSTATLALLALSSGFATLDAAAQSVSGQGQTTRYWDCCKGSCAWTGKADTITTCDIHDKPLTDANAASGCTSGGCSDQSPWAVNDTMAYGFAAV
;
A
#
# COMPACT_ATOMS: atom_id res chain seq x y z
N MET A 1 34.69 24.78 34.62
CA MET A 1 35.42 23.67 33.95
C MET A 1 34.50 22.46 33.97
N PHE A 2 33.78 22.21 32.87
CA PHE A 2 32.89 21.06 32.77
C PHE A 2 33.73 19.81 32.47
N SER A 3 33.50 18.74 33.23
CA SER A 3 34.22 17.48 33.08
C SER A 3 33.92 16.87 31.71
N THR A 4 34.96 16.40 31.01
CA THR A 4 34.84 15.73 29.70
C THR A 4 33.96 14.48 29.76
N ALA A 5 33.80 13.86 30.94
CA ALA A 5 32.86 12.76 31.17
C ALA A 5 31.39 13.20 31.04
N THR A 6 31.08 14.45 31.39
CA THR A 6 29.71 14.99 31.31
C THR A 6 29.31 15.30 29.87
N LEU A 7 30.26 15.75 29.02
CA LEU A 7 30.02 15.93 27.58
C LEU A 7 29.79 14.60 26.87
N ALA A 8 30.51 13.54 27.25
CA ALA A 8 30.34 12.22 26.64
C ALA A 8 28.96 11.61 26.92
N LEU A 9 28.40 11.85 28.12
CA LEU A 9 27.09 11.31 28.50
C LEU A 9 25.92 11.98 27.75
N LEU A 10 26.04 13.28 27.45
CA LEU A 10 25.08 14.03 26.63
C LEU A 10 25.13 13.66 25.14
N ALA A 11 26.26 13.12 24.65
CA ALA A 11 26.41 12.67 23.27
C ALA A 11 25.81 11.28 23.01
N LEU A 12 25.67 10.44 24.05
CA LEU A 12 25.03 9.13 23.92
C LEU A 12 23.49 9.19 23.94
N SER A 13 22.89 10.21 24.55
CA SER A 13 21.43 10.34 24.63
C SER A 13 20.79 10.86 23.33
N SER A 14 21.55 11.50 22.45
CA SER A 14 21.08 12.00 21.15
C SER A 14 21.20 10.98 20.01
N GLY A 15 21.83 9.83 20.25
CA GLY A 15 22.02 8.75 19.26
C GLY A 15 20.87 7.75 19.14
N PHE A 16 19.88 7.82 20.05
CA PHE A 16 18.65 7.02 19.99
C PHE A 16 17.49 7.88 19.44
N ALA A 17 17.73 8.58 18.32
CA ALA A 17 16.63 9.00 17.48
C ALA A 17 16.11 7.72 16.80
N THR A 18 15.01 7.18 17.32
CA THR A 18 14.25 6.13 16.66
C THR A 18 13.95 6.57 15.23
N LEU A 19 14.47 5.83 14.25
CA LEU A 19 14.01 5.85 12.88
C LEU A 19 12.59 5.27 12.86
N ASP A 20 11.61 6.04 13.33
CA ASP A 20 10.23 5.80 12.95
C ASP A 20 10.18 6.17 11.47
N ALA A 21 10.22 5.15 10.60
CA ALA A 21 9.72 5.30 9.26
C ALA A 21 8.26 5.72 9.42
N ALA A 22 8.00 7.03 9.31
CA ALA A 22 6.69 7.59 9.55
C ALA A 22 5.70 6.96 8.56
N ALA A 23 5.00 5.92 9.00
CA ALA A 23 3.71 5.58 8.45
C ALA A 23 2.86 6.82 8.68
N GLN A 24 2.72 7.66 7.67
CA GLN A 24 1.87 8.84 7.77
C GLN A 24 0.44 8.33 7.96
N SER A 25 -0.03 8.41 9.20
CA SER A 25 -1.40 8.07 9.55
C SER A 25 -2.32 9.12 8.94
N VAL A 26 -2.81 8.86 7.73
CA VAL A 26 -3.83 9.70 7.08
C VAL A 26 -5.18 9.34 7.70
N SER A 27 -5.87 10.34 8.26
CA SER A 27 -7.20 10.16 8.86
C SER A 27 -8.08 11.38 8.58
N GLY A 28 -9.40 11.17 8.51
CA GLY A 28 -10.36 12.22 8.20
C GLY A 28 -11.72 11.67 7.77
N GLN A 29 -12.60 12.55 7.30
CA GLN A 29 -13.86 12.18 6.66
C GLN A 29 -13.64 12.09 5.14
N GLY A 30 -14.24 11.08 4.51
CA GLY A 30 -14.15 10.86 3.06
C GLY A 30 -15.50 10.46 2.47
N GLN A 31 -15.62 10.57 1.15
CA GLN A 31 -16.76 10.08 0.39
C GLN A 31 -16.35 8.81 -0.36
N THR A 32 -17.21 7.81 -0.38
CA THR A 32 -16.96 6.54 -1.06
C THR A 32 -17.86 6.38 -2.28
N THR A 33 -17.34 5.77 -3.33
CA THR A 33 -18.13 5.27 -4.46
C THR A 33 -17.90 3.76 -4.61
N ARG A 34 -18.50 3.14 -5.63
CA ARG A 34 -18.26 1.74 -5.98
C ARG A 34 -17.96 1.65 -7.48
N TYR A 35 -17.00 0.81 -7.87
CA TYR A 35 -16.68 0.58 -9.26
C TYR A 35 -16.06 -0.80 -9.46
N TRP A 36 -16.14 -1.29 -10.69
CA TRP A 36 -15.35 -2.40 -11.20
C TRP A 36 -15.25 -2.19 -12.71
N ASP A 37 -14.10 -1.73 -13.19
CA ASP A 37 -13.86 -1.39 -14.60
C ASP A 37 -13.01 -2.44 -15.33
N CYS A 38 -12.62 -3.51 -14.64
CA CYS A 38 -11.68 -4.55 -15.10
C CYS A 38 -10.29 -4.01 -15.50
N CYS A 39 -9.99 -2.74 -15.26
CA CYS A 39 -8.69 -2.19 -15.64
C CYS A 39 -7.57 -2.75 -14.77
N LYS A 40 -6.35 -2.76 -15.33
CA LYS A 40 -5.14 -2.86 -14.53
C LYS A 40 -5.09 -1.68 -13.54
N GLY A 41 -5.07 -1.98 -12.24
CA GLY A 41 -4.96 -0.96 -11.20
C GLY A 41 -3.66 -0.15 -11.32
N SER A 42 -3.73 1.15 -11.04
CA SER A 42 -2.58 2.06 -11.18
C SER A 42 -1.37 1.61 -10.35
N CYS A 43 -1.58 1.07 -9.15
CA CYS A 43 -0.52 0.57 -8.29
C CYS A 43 0.22 -0.66 -8.84
N ALA A 44 -0.26 -1.29 -9.93
CA ALA A 44 0.42 -2.42 -10.57
C ALA A 44 1.61 -2.00 -11.46
N TRP A 45 1.75 -0.70 -11.75
CA TRP A 45 2.88 -0.22 -12.56
C TRP A 45 4.16 -0.14 -11.73
N THR A 46 5.26 -0.64 -12.30
CA THR A 46 6.59 -0.54 -11.69
C THR A 46 6.95 0.92 -11.39
N GLY A 47 7.53 1.16 -10.22
CA GLY A 47 7.98 2.50 -9.81
C GLY A 47 6.92 3.38 -9.16
N LYS A 48 5.70 2.88 -8.90
CA LYS A 48 4.68 3.60 -8.12
C LYS A 48 4.66 3.24 -6.64
N ALA A 49 4.88 1.97 -6.30
CA ALA A 49 5.00 1.40 -4.95
C ALA A 49 5.30 -0.11 -5.10
N ASP A 50 5.13 -0.88 -4.03
CA ASP A 50 4.97 -2.33 -4.12
C ASP A 50 3.77 -2.66 -5.03
N THR A 51 4.03 -3.48 -6.05
CA THR A 51 3.06 -3.73 -7.12
C THR A 51 2.02 -4.75 -6.71
N ILE A 52 0.75 -4.46 -7.00
CA ILE A 52 -0.34 -5.44 -6.90
C ILE A 52 -0.28 -6.46 -8.05
N THR A 53 -0.84 -7.65 -7.82
CA THR A 53 -0.98 -8.66 -8.88
C THR A 53 -1.99 -8.20 -9.94
N THR A 54 -1.73 -8.51 -11.21
CA THR A 54 -2.67 -8.32 -12.33
C THR A 54 -2.97 -9.65 -12.98
N CYS A 55 -4.13 -9.78 -13.64
CA CYS A 55 -4.56 -11.05 -14.24
C CYS A 55 -4.94 -10.87 -15.70
N ASP A 56 -4.90 -11.97 -16.45
CA ASP A 56 -5.43 -12.04 -17.81
C ASP A 56 -6.97 -12.17 -17.83
N ILE A 57 -7.54 -12.29 -19.03
CA ILE A 57 -8.99 -12.43 -19.23
C ILE A 57 -9.59 -13.71 -18.60
N HIS A 58 -8.74 -14.68 -18.24
CA HIS A 58 -9.13 -15.95 -17.64
C HIS A 58 -8.81 -16.00 -16.14
N ASP A 59 -8.62 -14.83 -15.51
CA ASP A 59 -8.34 -14.70 -14.09
C ASP A 59 -7.05 -15.44 -13.67
N LYS A 60 -6.04 -15.41 -14.56
CA LYS A 60 -4.71 -15.98 -14.29
C LYS A 60 -3.71 -14.87 -13.97
N PRO A 61 -2.98 -14.97 -12.85
CA PRO A 61 -1.93 -14.01 -12.51
C PRO A 61 -0.90 -13.86 -13.62
N LEU A 62 -0.58 -12.60 -13.94
CA LEU A 62 0.46 -12.21 -14.89
C LEU A 62 1.75 -11.92 -14.13
N THR A 63 2.88 -12.41 -14.66
CA THR A 63 4.22 -12.12 -14.12
C THR A 63 4.83 -10.86 -14.72
N ASP A 64 4.32 -10.39 -15.87
CA ASP A 64 4.81 -9.19 -16.53
C ASP A 64 4.10 -7.94 -16.00
N ALA A 65 4.77 -7.21 -15.11
CA ALA A 65 4.27 -5.93 -14.58
C ALA A 65 4.15 -4.84 -15.66
N ASN A 66 4.74 -5.01 -16.85
CA ASN A 66 4.62 -4.09 -17.99
C ASN A 66 3.50 -4.47 -18.96
N ALA A 67 2.77 -5.56 -18.71
CA ALA A 67 1.61 -5.92 -19.51
C ALA A 67 0.64 -4.73 -19.60
N ALA A 68 0.19 -4.44 -20.82
CA ALA A 68 -0.73 -3.34 -21.09
C ALA A 68 -2.06 -3.57 -20.36
N SER A 69 -2.72 -2.47 -19.96
CA SER A 69 -4.03 -2.57 -19.33
C SER A 69 -5.07 -3.06 -20.34
N GLY A 70 -5.74 -4.16 -20.01
CA GLY A 70 -6.89 -4.65 -20.73
C GLY A 70 -8.19 -4.07 -20.20
N CYS A 71 -8.35 -2.74 -20.08
CA CYS A 71 -9.57 -2.05 -19.57
C CYS A 71 -10.90 -2.44 -20.25
N THR A 72 -10.91 -3.42 -21.15
CA THR A 72 -12.06 -4.02 -21.82
C THR A 72 -12.13 -5.55 -21.68
N SER A 73 -11.21 -6.19 -20.97
CA SER A 73 -11.06 -7.65 -20.88
C SER A 73 -10.38 -8.12 -19.57
N GLY A 74 -11.19 -8.45 -18.57
CA GLY A 74 -10.82 -9.23 -17.38
C GLY A 74 -9.96 -8.52 -16.32
N GLY A 75 -10.10 -8.94 -15.07
CA GLY A 75 -9.34 -8.48 -13.90
C GLY A 75 -9.26 -9.61 -12.86
N CYS A 76 -8.42 -9.46 -11.83
CA CYS A 76 -8.24 -10.49 -10.82
C CYS A 76 -9.47 -10.59 -9.90
N SER A 77 -10.20 -11.71 -9.94
CA SER A 77 -11.43 -11.89 -9.16
C SER A 77 -11.17 -12.00 -7.66
N ASP A 78 -9.96 -12.42 -7.26
CA ASP A 78 -9.51 -12.45 -5.88
C ASP A 78 -9.34 -11.04 -5.25
N GLN A 79 -9.39 -9.98 -6.07
CA GLN A 79 -9.44 -8.58 -5.63
C GLN A 79 -10.88 -8.09 -5.37
N SER A 80 -11.83 -9.02 -5.24
CA SER A 80 -13.20 -8.73 -4.81
C SER A 80 -13.30 -8.56 -3.28
N PRO A 81 -14.23 -7.75 -2.77
CA PRO A 81 -14.45 -7.66 -1.33
C PRO A 81 -15.07 -8.95 -0.77
N TRP A 82 -14.80 -9.23 0.50
CA TRP A 82 -15.42 -10.35 1.22
C TRP A 82 -15.80 -9.96 2.65
N ALA A 83 -16.87 -10.56 3.15
CA ALA A 83 -17.29 -10.41 4.54
C ALA A 83 -16.48 -11.36 5.43
N VAL A 84 -16.00 -10.84 6.56
CA VAL A 84 -15.45 -11.64 7.66
C VAL A 84 -16.57 -12.07 8.61
N ASN A 85 -17.51 -11.16 8.86
CA ASN A 85 -18.76 -11.39 9.60
C ASN A 85 -19.78 -10.28 9.23
N ASP A 86 -20.94 -10.28 9.89
CA ASP A 86 -22.04 -9.33 9.62
C ASP A 86 -21.68 -7.85 9.80
N THR A 87 -20.60 -7.54 10.51
CA THR A 87 -20.18 -6.16 10.83
C THR A 87 -18.81 -5.77 10.26
N MET A 88 -18.11 -6.70 9.60
CA MET A 88 -16.74 -6.48 9.14
C MET A 88 -16.47 -7.15 7.80
N ALA A 89 -15.84 -6.40 6.89
CA ALA A 89 -15.43 -6.85 5.57
C ALA A 89 -14.03 -6.31 5.21
N TYR A 90 -13.34 -7.02 4.33
CA TYR A 90 -12.12 -6.55 3.68
C TYR A 90 -12.37 -6.34 2.17
N GLY A 91 -11.53 -5.53 1.54
CA GLY A 91 -11.63 -5.26 0.12
C GLY A 91 -10.55 -4.31 -0.38
N PHE A 92 -10.72 -3.86 -1.62
CA PHE A 92 -9.77 -3.02 -2.35
C PHE A 92 -10.46 -1.72 -2.81
N ALA A 93 -9.69 -0.65 -2.96
CA ALA A 93 -10.22 0.64 -3.41
C ALA A 93 -9.18 1.40 -4.25
N ALA A 94 -9.67 2.22 -5.17
CA ALA A 94 -8.90 3.32 -5.74
C ALA A 94 -8.97 4.52 -4.78
N VAL A 95 -7.81 5.08 -4.42
CA VAL A 95 -7.64 6.17 -3.46
C VAL A 95 -6.74 7.28 -3.99
#